data_AF-A0A958CWY9-F1
#
_entry.id   AF-A0A958CWY9-F1
#
_cell.length_a   1.000
_cell.length_b   1.000
_cell.length_c   1.000
_cell.angle_alpha   90.00
_cell.angle_beta   90.00
_cell.angle_gamma   90.00
#
_symmetry.space_group_name_H-M   'P 1'
#
loop_
_entity.id
_entity.type
_entity.pdbx_description
1 polymer ?
#
loop_
_entity_poly.entity_id
_entity_poly.type
_entity_poly.pdbx_seq_one_letter_code
_entity_poly.pdbx_strand_id
1 'polypeptide(L)'
;MDSMNKRERLEATVAGEAVDRPAVALWRHFPGDDQRAADLAAAHIWWQQTYDFDLLKVTPASSYCTQDWGVEIEWRGGDEGTSAYRNHIIDRPEDWLALPVLDPGRGNLAMAREAVRL
;
A
#
# COMPACT_ATOMS: atom_id res chain seq x y z
N MET A 1 -33.62 -2.62 -7.42
CA MET A 1 -32.90 -2.49 -6.15
C MET A 1 -32.65 -1.02 -5.94
N ASP A 2 -32.79 -0.54 -4.71
CA ASP A 2 -32.42 0.83 -4.37
C ASP A 2 -30.91 1.02 -4.55
N SER A 3 -30.49 2.25 -4.88
CA SER A 3 -29.09 2.59 -5.11
C SER A 3 -28.30 2.49 -3.81
N MET A 4 -27.26 1.65 -3.78
CA MET A 4 -26.36 1.51 -2.62
C MET A 4 -25.26 2.57 -2.66
N ASN A 5 -24.82 3.05 -1.51
CA ASN A 5 -23.54 3.74 -1.40
C ASN A 5 -22.37 2.74 -1.52
N LYS A 6 -21.14 3.26 -1.69
CA LYS A 6 -19.94 2.41 -1.87
C LYS A 6 -19.69 1.44 -0.72
N ARG A 7 -19.91 1.89 0.52
CA ARG A 7 -19.73 1.08 1.73
C ARG A 7 -20.77 -0.04 1.80
N GLU A 8 -22.04 0.28 1.63
CA GLU A 8 -23.13 -0.70 1.61
C GLU A 8 -22.88 -1.78 0.57
N ARG A 9 -22.49 -1.37 -0.65
CA ARG A 9 -22.18 -2.30 -1.75
C ARG A 9 -21.02 -3.23 -1.38
N LEU A 10 -19.95 -2.71 -0.77
CA LEU A 10 -18.82 -3.53 -0.33
C LEU A 10 -19.20 -4.52 0.78
N GLU A 11 -19.94 -4.06 1.79
CA GLU A 11 -20.36 -4.88 2.92
C GLU A 11 -21.28 -6.02 2.45
N ALA A 12 -22.27 -5.73 1.61
CA ALA A 12 -23.13 -6.74 0.98
C ALA A 12 -22.35 -7.71 0.08
N THR A 13 -21.40 -7.20 -0.72
CA THR A 13 -20.52 -8.04 -1.56
C THR A 13 -19.74 -9.05 -0.70
N VAL A 14 -19.15 -8.60 0.42
CA VAL A 14 -18.37 -9.47 1.33
C VAL A 14 -19.28 -10.49 2.04
N ALA A 15 -20.51 -10.09 2.37
CA ALA A 15 -21.51 -10.97 2.99
C ALA A 15 -22.11 -12.00 2.00
N GLY A 16 -21.86 -11.87 0.69
CA GLY A 16 -22.49 -12.71 -0.34
C GLY A 16 -23.96 -12.37 -0.59
N GLU A 17 -24.38 -11.16 -0.24
CA GLU A 17 -25.74 -10.66 -0.42
C GLU A 17 -25.95 -10.08 -1.83
N ALA A 18 -27.22 -9.82 -2.18
CA ALA A 18 -27.55 -9.16 -3.43
C ALA A 18 -27.07 -7.69 -3.42
N VAL A 19 -26.45 -7.26 -4.51
CA VAL A 19 -25.94 -5.90 -4.70
C VAL A 19 -26.59 -5.22 -5.90
N ASP A 20 -26.64 -3.89 -5.88
CA ASP A 20 -27.19 -3.06 -6.97
C ASP A 20 -26.34 -3.12 -8.25
N ARG A 21 -25.02 -3.28 -8.11
CA ARG A 21 -24.03 -3.60 -9.15
C ARG A 21 -22.79 -4.25 -8.53
N PRO A 22 -21.93 -4.94 -9.30
CA PRO A 22 -20.65 -5.42 -8.80
C PRO A 22 -19.80 -4.29 -8.19
N ALA A 23 -19.20 -4.53 -7.03
CA ALA A 23 -18.18 -3.65 -6.46
C ALA A 23 -16.88 -3.73 -7.30
N VAL A 24 -16.27 -2.59 -7.57
CA VAL A 24 -15.06 -2.49 -8.41
C VAL A 24 -13.94 -1.82 -7.64
N ALA A 25 -12.75 -2.41 -7.71
CA ALA A 25 -11.52 -1.86 -7.16
C ALA A 25 -10.36 -2.13 -8.14
N LEU A 26 -9.51 -1.13 -8.36
CA LEU A 26 -8.24 -1.28 -9.05
C LEU A 26 -7.17 -0.51 -8.29
N TRP A 27 -5.99 -1.10 -8.17
CA TRP A 27 -4.86 -0.52 -7.47
C TRP A 27 -3.59 -0.67 -8.28
N ARG A 28 -2.66 0.24 -8.02
CA ARG A 28 -1.30 0.20 -8.55
C ARG A 28 -0.35 0.80 -7.52
N HIS A 29 0.94 0.64 -7.77
CA HIS A 29 1.95 1.47 -7.13
C HIS A 29 2.13 2.80 -7.87
N PHE A 30 2.73 3.76 -7.18
CA PHE A 30 3.10 5.08 -7.73
C PHE A 30 4.59 5.36 -7.49
N PRO A 31 5.50 4.69 -8.22
CA PRO A 31 6.93 4.87 -8.03
C PRO A 31 7.33 6.34 -8.21
N GLY A 32 8.07 6.88 -7.25
CA GLY A 32 8.47 8.29 -7.23
C GLY A 32 7.58 9.12 -6.30
N ASP A 33 6.26 9.00 -6.43
CA ASP A 33 5.32 9.63 -5.49
C ASP A 33 5.22 8.84 -4.16
N ASP A 34 5.64 7.58 -4.15
CA ASP A 34 5.71 6.72 -2.97
C ASP A 34 6.89 6.99 -2.02
N GLN A 35 7.66 8.06 -2.27
CA GLN A 35 8.83 8.45 -1.47
C GLN A 35 8.48 9.37 -0.30
N ARG A 36 7.33 10.06 -0.35
CA ARG A 36 6.86 10.97 0.69
C ARG A 36 5.38 10.75 0.96
N ALA A 37 4.97 10.83 2.23
CA ALA A 37 3.60 10.58 2.65
C ALA A 37 2.56 11.43 1.90
N ALA A 38 2.85 12.74 1.74
CA ALA A 38 1.94 13.67 1.08
C ALA A 38 1.77 13.38 -0.43
N ASP A 39 2.85 13.00 -1.12
CA ASP A 39 2.79 12.67 -2.53
C ASP A 39 2.04 11.35 -2.74
N LEU A 40 2.31 10.35 -1.88
CA LEU A 40 1.63 9.06 -1.91
C LEU A 40 0.11 9.22 -1.70
N ALA A 41 -0.29 10.06 -0.73
CA ALA A 41 -1.69 10.38 -0.47
C ALA A 41 -2.32 11.09 -1.68
N ALA A 42 -1.66 12.12 -2.21
CA ALA A 42 -2.14 12.87 -3.36
C ALA A 42 -2.34 11.98 -4.61
N ALA A 43 -1.40 11.07 -4.90
CA ALA A 43 -1.49 10.14 -6.01
C ALA A 43 -2.70 9.19 -5.87
N HIS A 44 -2.95 8.66 -4.67
CA HIS A 44 -4.10 7.80 -4.39
C HIS A 44 -5.43 8.56 -4.44
N ILE A 45 -5.47 9.80 -3.94
CA ILE A 45 -6.67 10.65 -4.03
C ILE A 45 -6.99 10.95 -5.49
N TRP A 46 -5.99 11.33 -6.29
CA TRP A 46 -6.15 11.57 -7.71
C TRP A 46 -6.66 10.31 -8.44
N TRP A 47 -6.09 9.14 -8.14
CA TRP A 47 -6.52 7.86 -8.69
C TRP A 47 -7.98 7.55 -8.34
N GLN A 48 -8.35 7.74 -7.08
CA GLN A 48 -9.71 7.52 -6.61
C GLN A 48 -10.72 8.49 -7.24
N GLN A 49 -10.38 9.77 -7.36
CA GLN A 49 -11.25 10.78 -7.98
C GLN A 49 -11.42 10.56 -9.48
N THR A 50 -10.38 10.03 -10.14
CA THR A 50 -10.41 9.80 -11.60
C THR A 50 -11.33 8.65 -11.98
N TYR A 51 -11.36 7.57 -11.18
CA TYR A 51 -12.03 6.32 -11.54
C TYR A 51 -13.19 5.93 -10.63
N ASP A 52 -13.35 6.61 -9.50
CA ASP A 52 -14.48 6.48 -8.57
C ASP A 52 -14.71 5.04 -8.04
N PHE A 53 -13.64 4.30 -7.73
CA PHE A 53 -13.73 2.91 -7.24
C PHE A 53 -14.54 2.78 -5.94
N ASP A 54 -15.09 1.59 -5.70
CA ASP A 54 -15.81 1.29 -4.46
C ASP A 54 -14.85 1.13 -3.26
N LEU A 55 -13.61 0.68 -3.52
CA LEU A 55 -12.54 0.51 -2.52
C LEU A 55 -11.25 1.19 -2.99
N LEU A 56 -10.69 2.05 -2.14
CA LEU A 56 -9.33 2.58 -2.31
C LEU A 56 -8.36 1.72 -1.51
N LYS A 57 -7.42 1.05 -2.20
CA LYS A 57 -6.29 0.38 -1.58
C LYS A 57 -5.05 1.29 -1.66
N VAL A 58 -4.57 1.76 -0.52
CA VAL A 58 -3.32 2.52 -0.43
C VAL A 58 -2.13 1.56 -0.53
N THR A 59 -1.26 1.80 -1.51
CA THR A 59 -0.12 0.92 -1.82
C THR A 59 1.20 1.70 -1.78
N PRO A 60 1.93 1.70 -0.65
CA PRO A 60 3.27 2.29 -0.57
C PRO A 60 4.30 1.48 -1.38
N ALA A 61 5.54 1.94 -1.43
CA ALA A 61 6.66 1.19 -2.00
C ALA A 61 6.72 -0.22 -1.39
N SER A 62 6.91 -1.26 -2.20
CA SER A 62 6.88 -2.68 -1.76
C SER A 62 7.81 -2.99 -0.57
N SER A 63 8.90 -2.24 -0.48
CA SER A 63 9.97 -2.33 0.51
C SER A 63 9.69 -1.60 1.83
N TYR A 64 8.57 -0.89 1.96
CA TYR A 64 8.25 -0.07 3.14
C TYR A 64 8.31 -0.85 4.46
N CYS A 65 8.01 -2.14 4.40
CA CYS A 65 8.01 -3.02 5.56
C CYS A 65 9.37 -3.66 5.83
N THR A 66 10.35 -3.59 4.94
CA THR A 66 11.64 -4.27 5.09
C THR A 66 12.84 -3.33 5.24
N GLN A 67 12.76 -2.11 4.70
CA GLN A 67 13.88 -1.16 4.68
C GLN A 67 14.36 -0.76 6.07
N ASP A 68 13.46 -0.67 7.05
CA ASP A 68 13.81 -0.24 8.41
C ASP A 68 14.64 -1.30 9.18
N TRP A 69 14.70 -2.54 8.68
CA TRP A 69 15.65 -3.57 9.14
C TRP A 69 17.02 -3.49 8.45
N GLY A 70 17.24 -2.54 7.54
CA GLY A 70 18.50 -2.34 6.82
C GLY A 70 18.52 -2.87 5.40
N VAL A 71 17.37 -3.31 4.86
CA VAL A 71 17.28 -3.68 3.45
C VAL A 71 17.53 -2.46 2.57
N GLU A 72 18.49 -2.58 1.68
CA GLU A 72 18.83 -1.61 0.66
C GLU A 72 18.14 -1.95 -0.64
N ILE A 73 17.54 -0.93 -1.26
CA ILE A 73 16.83 -1.06 -2.52
C ILE A 73 17.42 -0.11 -3.57
N GLU A 74 17.21 -0.47 -4.83
CA GLU A 74 17.53 0.35 -5.99
C GLU A 74 16.32 0.40 -6.92
N TRP A 75 15.84 1.60 -7.20
CA TRP A 75 14.89 1.80 -8.28
C TRP A 75 15.62 1.70 -9.63
N ARG A 76 15.14 0.83 -10.52
CA ARG A 76 15.77 0.53 -11.82
C ARG A 76 14.88 0.86 -13.03
N GLY A 77 13.86 1.71 -12.84
CA GLY A 77 12.83 1.91 -13.86
C GLY A 77 11.57 1.08 -13.59
N GLY A 78 10.50 1.42 -14.32
CA GLY A 78 9.23 0.72 -14.28
C GLY A 78 8.16 1.43 -13.45
N ASP A 79 6.91 0.99 -13.64
CA ASP A 79 5.71 1.59 -13.06
C ASP A 79 4.98 0.63 -12.09
N GLU A 80 5.57 -0.54 -11.83
CA GLU A 80 5.03 -1.61 -11.00
C GLU A 80 5.27 -1.41 -9.49
N GLY A 81 6.13 -0.47 -9.06
CA GLY A 81 6.46 -0.29 -7.62
C GLY A 81 7.46 -1.27 -7.04
N THR A 82 8.09 -2.05 -7.90
CA THR A 82 9.13 -2.99 -7.51
C THR A 82 10.49 -2.31 -7.61
N SER A 83 11.26 -2.37 -6.53
CA SER A 83 12.69 -2.01 -6.54
C SER A 83 13.54 -3.27 -6.51
N ALA A 84 14.75 -3.21 -7.07
CA ALA A 84 15.73 -4.27 -6.93
C ALA A 84 16.32 -4.25 -5.52
N TYR A 85 16.35 -5.41 -4.85
CA TYR A 85 16.95 -5.57 -3.53
C TYR A 85 18.46 -5.75 -3.70
N ARG A 86 19.27 -4.94 -3.01
CA ARG A 86 20.74 -5.00 -3.08
C ARG A 86 21.33 -5.98 -2.07
N ASN A 87 20.62 -6.23 -0.97
CA ASN A 87 21.02 -7.12 0.11
C ASN A 87 19.80 -7.84 0.70
N HIS A 88 20.10 -8.80 1.55
CA HIS A 88 19.13 -9.45 2.44
C HIS A 88 19.64 -9.32 3.87
N ILE A 89 18.71 -9.21 4.83
CA ILE A 89 19.07 -9.19 6.26
C ILE A 89 19.11 -10.61 6.84
N ILE A 90 18.51 -11.56 6.11
CA ILE A 90 18.42 -12.97 6.48
C ILE A 90 19.16 -13.77 5.42
N ASP A 91 20.32 -14.32 5.77
CA ASP A 91 21.09 -15.25 4.94
C ASP A 91 21.02 -16.68 5.50
N ARG A 92 20.77 -16.82 6.81
CA ARG A 92 20.61 -18.11 7.50
C ARG A 92 19.46 -18.05 8.52
N PRO A 93 18.91 -19.21 8.95
CA PRO A 93 17.79 -19.26 9.89
C PRO A 93 18.05 -18.53 11.22
N GLU A 94 19.29 -18.47 11.69
CA GLU A 94 19.63 -17.83 12.96
C GLU A 94 19.49 -16.29 12.92
N ASP A 95 19.60 -15.67 11.74
CA ASP A 95 19.52 -14.21 11.59
C ASP A 95 18.13 -13.68 11.99
N TRP A 96 17.08 -14.50 11.86
CA TRP A 96 15.73 -14.17 12.32
C TRP A 96 15.68 -13.86 13.82
N LEU A 97 16.52 -14.51 14.62
CA LEU A 97 16.58 -14.33 16.06
C LEU A 97 17.31 -13.04 16.46
N ALA A 98 18.10 -12.47 15.54
CA ALA A 98 18.86 -11.24 15.77
C ALA A 98 18.10 -9.98 15.31
N LEU A 99 16.95 -10.12 14.65
CA LEU A 99 16.17 -8.98 14.19
C LEU A 99 15.65 -8.16 15.38
N PRO A 100 15.90 -6.83 15.40
CA PRO A 100 15.29 -5.97 16.40
C PRO A 100 13.80 -5.83 16.15
N VAL A 101 13.02 -5.68 17.23
CA VAL A 101 11.65 -5.18 17.13
C VAL A 101 11.71 -3.70 16.79
N LEU A 102 11.09 -3.31 15.68
CA LEU A 102 11.06 -1.93 15.21
C LEU A 102 9.86 -1.17 15.80
N ASP A 103 10.04 0.14 15.97
CA ASP A 103 8.96 1.06 16.35
C ASP A 103 8.12 1.42 15.10
N PRO A 104 6.82 1.05 15.04
CA PRO A 104 5.97 1.35 13.89
C PRO A 104 5.64 2.85 13.73
N GLY A 105 6.01 3.68 14.70
CA GLY A 105 5.95 5.14 14.63
C GLY A 105 7.16 5.78 13.96
N ARG A 106 8.15 5.00 13.51
CA ARG A 106 9.36 5.50 12.85
C ARG A 106 9.56 4.86 11.47
N GLY A 107 10.47 5.45 10.69
CA GLY A 107 10.93 4.90 9.41
C GLY A 107 9.88 4.89 8.31
N ASN A 108 10.03 3.93 7.40
CA ASN A 108 9.22 3.79 6.20
C ASN A 108 7.78 3.37 6.53
N LEU A 109 7.57 2.55 7.57
CA LEU A 109 6.22 2.20 8.01
C LEU A 109 5.46 3.43 8.53
N ALA A 110 6.13 4.32 9.27
CA ALA A 110 5.51 5.55 9.73
C ALA A 110 5.11 6.50 8.60
N MET A 111 5.95 6.59 7.56
CA MET A 111 5.63 7.36 6.35
C MET A 111 4.37 6.80 5.66
N ALA A 112 4.29 5.48 5.48
CA ALA A 112 3.11 4.85 4.89
C ALA A 112 1.84 5.07 5.74
N ARG A 113 1.96 5.04 7.07
CA ARG A 113 0.84 5.35 7.98
C ARG A 113 0.41 6.81 7.90
N GLU A 114 1.35 7.72 7.73
CA GLU A 114 1.06 9.14 7.57
C GLU A 114 0.30 9.41 6.27
N ALA A 115 0.66 8.74 5.18
CA ALA A 115 -0.08 8.85 3.91
C ALA A 115 -1.56 8.44 4.04
N VAL A 116 -1.90 7.52 4.95
CA VAL A 116 -3.28 7.10 5.22
C VAL A 116 -4.05 8.13 6.06
N ARG A 117 -3.36 8.99 6.81
CA ARG A 117 -3.99 10.05 7.62
C ARG A 117 -4.32 11.30 6.82
N LEU A 118 -3.54 11.57 5.78
CA LEU A 118 -3.69 12.72 4.88
C LEU A 118 -4.85 12.51 3.90
#